data_AF-A0A191ZE28-F1
#
_entry.id   AF-A0A191ZE28-F1
#
_cell.length_a   1.000
_cell.length_b   1.000
_cell.length_c   1.000
_cell.angle_alpha   90.00
_cell.angle_beta   90.00
_cell.angle_gamma   90.00
#
_symmetry.space_group_name_H-M   'P 1'
#
loop_
_entity.id
_entity.type
_entity.pdbx_description
1 polymer ?
#
loop_
_entity_poly.entity_id
_entity_poly.type
_entity_poly.pdbx_seq_one_letter_code
_entity_poly.pdbx_strand_id
1 'polypeptide(L)'
;MNDQGQQNQGYGIRSRGLVGLMLAMVSVFSPPLLAAPTQSSTAEDRVQTLIDSLGLQHLNAESGMYSVARVSDLQVTASDGQSPASNAIYFMLTPKYRVNYLHWLYSDDYQTLIEGGPADYYLFYADGHVAKYTMGRDLAKGQVLMVPCPAGTAKAIVLHKEAKYLLVSSVLSPAWSPQRARIGADYAFLKKYGSKADWATPGFLTFLIGPNFAHTIGADNKGFSLDVDGNEQLLWKGMQLSEKQVRVELKKMAAADPNRVLTITFLGEAARAVAMKMQRIAHEIGVRQVKILPAHDH
;
A
#
# COMPACT_ATOMS: atom_id res chain seq x y z
N MET A 1 26.69 21.25 -46.83
CA MET A 1 28.00 21.59 -47.44
C MET A 1 28.84 22.27 -46.37
N ASN A 2 30.15 22.00 -46.37
CA ASN A 2 31.14 22.43 -45.38
C ASN A 2 30.89 21.73 -44.02
N ASP A 3 31.61 20.69 -43.60
CA ASP A 3 32.96 20.20 -43.98
C ASP A 3 34.10 21.18 -43.70
N GLN A 4 34.80 20.95 -42.58
CA GLN A 4 36.23 21.13 -42.43
C GLN A 4 36.75 20.11 -41.41
N GLY A 5 37.71 19.28 -41.81
CA GLY A 5 38.54 18.48 -40.91
C GLY A 5 40.02 18.66 -41.23
N GLN A 6 40.87 18.34 -40.26
CA GLN A 6 42.29 17.92 -40.38
C GLN A 6 42.70 17.48 -38.96
N GLN A 7 43.30 16.29 -38.73
CA GLN A 7 44.72 15.93 -38.99
C GLN A 7 45.69 16.95 -38.35
N ASN A 8 46.83 16.61 -37.73
CA ASN A 8 47.62 15.37 -37.60
C ASN A 8 48.48 15.53 -36.29
N GLN A 9 49.31 14.61 -35.76
CA GLN A 9 49.87 13.31 -36.18
C GLN A 9 50.27 12.51 -34.90
N GLY A 10 51.12 11.48 -34.99
CA GLY A 10 51.78 10.86 -33.83
C GLY A 10 53.18 10.30 -34.14
N TYR A 11 54.08 10.32 -33.15
CA TYR A 11 55.41 9.66 -33.07
C TYR A 11 55.80 9.64 -31.56
N GLY A 12 56.61 8.74 -31.00
CA GLY A 12 57.32 7.59 -31.55
C GLY A 12 58.51 7.15 -30.66
N ILE A 13 58.25 6.32 -29.64
CA ILE A 13 59.13 5.33 -28.96
C ILE A 13 60.66 5.59 -28.84
N ARG A 14 61.22 5.58 -27.61
CA ARG A 14 62.40 4.73 -27.21
C ARG A 14 62.77 4.79 -25.70
N SER A 15 63.74 3.96 -25.32
CA SER A 15 63.81 3.24 -24.03
C SER A 15 65.03 3.54 -23.13
N ARG A 16 64.82 3.36 -21.82
CA ARG A 16 65.78 2.92 -20.76
C ARG A 16 67.01 3.77 -20.43
N GLY A 17 67.10 4.15 -19.15
CA GLY A 17 68.33 4.44 -18.41
C GLY A 17 68.07 4.40 -16.89
N LEU A 18 68.84 3.62 -16.13
CA LEU A 18 68.85 3.67 -14.65
C LEU A 18 69.70 4.85 -14.17
N VAL A 19 69.36 5.43 -13.01
CA VAL A 19 70.24 5.84 -11.88
C VAL A 19 69.40 6.66 -10.87
N GLY A 20 69.71 6.56 -9.58
CA GLY A 20 69.31 7.59 -8.59
C GLY A 20 68.32 7.14 -7.50
N LEU A 21 68.76 6.28 -6.60
CA LEU A 21 68.04 6.00 -5.35
C LEU A 21 68.22 7.17 -4.37
N MET A 22 67.14 7.84 -3.96
CA MET A 22 67.14 8.68 -2.76
C MET A 22 65.82 8.49 -1.99
N LEU A 23 65.88 7.69 -0.93
CA LEU A 23 64.73 7.44 -0.05
C LEU A 23 64.51 8.66 0.87
N ALA A 24 63.50 9.47 0.57
CA ALA A 24 62.90 10.36 1.55
C ALA A 24 61.72 9.65 2.20
N MET A 25 61.90 9.09 3.40
CA MET A 25 60.79 8.57 4.19
C MET A 25 59.93 9.73 4.71
N VAL A 26 58.95 10.15 3.92
CA VAL A 26 57.83 10.94 4.42
C VAL A 26 56.86 9.97 5.09
N SER A 27 56.98 9.85 6.41
CA SER A 27 56.04 9.11 7.24
C SER A 27 54.68 9.82 7.23
N VAL A 28 53.86 9.55 6.22
CA VAL A 28 52.46 9.97 6.20
C VAL A 28 51.73 9.17 7.28
N PHE A 29 51.62 9.77 8.47
CA PHE A 29 50.68 9.32 9.49
C PHE A 29 49.26 9.56 8.96
N SER A 30 48.74 8.60 8.20
CA SER A 30 47.30 8.47 8.00
C SER A 30 46.69 8.32 9.39
N PRO A 31 45.81 9.24 9.85
CA PRO A 31 45.03 8.96 11.04
C PRO A 31 44.23 7.68 10.78
N PRO A 32 44.04 6.80 11.79
CA PRO A 32 43.17 5.65 11.61
C PRO A 32 41.81 6.17 11.17
N LEU A 33 41.34 5.70 10.01
CA LEU A 33 39.98 5.95 9.57
C LEU A 33 39.08 5.33 10.65
N LEU A 34 38.52 6.19 11.51
CA LEU A 34 37.52 5.79 12.48
C LEU A 34 36.39 5.15 11.68
N ALA A 35 36.33 3.82 11.72
CA ALA A 35 35.23 3.08 11.16
C ALA A 35 33.97 3.63 11.82
N ALA A 36 33.11 4.27 11.02
CA ALA A 36 31.79 4.67 11.49
C ALA A 36 31.15 3.43 12.13
N PRO A 37 30.55 3.54 13.33
CA PRO A 37 30.07 2.38 14.04
C PRO A 37 29.06 1.65 13.14
N THR A 38 29.45 0.48 12.66
CA THR A 38 28.57 -0.43 11.92
C THR A 38 27.59 -1.00 12.92
N GLN A 39 26.56 -0.21 13.27
CA GLN A 39 25.34 -0.71 13.85
C GLN A 39 24.81 -1.77 12.87
N SER A 40 24.88 -3.03 13.28
CA SER A 40 24.24 -4.13 12.58
C SER A 40 22.75 -3.96 12.72
N SER A 41 22.13 -3.16 11.85
CA SER A 41 20.70 -2.93 11.86
C SER A 41 19.98 -4.26 11.68
N THR A 42 19.16 -4.60 12.67
CA THR A 42 18.33 -5.79 12.63
C THR A 42 17.23 -5.61 11.57
N ALA A 43 16.56 -6.71 11.22
CA ALA A 43 15.38 -6.60 10.37
C ALA A 43 14.26 -5.78 11.02
N GLU A 44 14.21 -5.73 12.35
CA GLU A 44 13.25 -4.93 13.13
C GLU A 44 13.59 -3.44 13.03
N ASP A 45 14.86 -3.07 13.18
CA ASP A 45 15.34 -1.68 12.96
C ASP A 45 15.04 -1.22 11.52
N ARG A 46 15.19 -2.10 10.52
CA ARG A 46 14.86 -1.80 9.13
C ARG A 46 13.36 -1.59 8.93
N VAL A 47 12.52 -2.45 9.53
CA VAL A 47 11.06 -2.30 9.49
C VAL A 47 10.63 -0.98 10.15
N GLN A 48 11.16 -0.66 11.33
CA GLN A 48 10.85 0.60 12.02
C GLN A 48 11.28 1.82 11.20
N THR A 49 12.50 1.81 10.67
CA THR A 49 13.00 2.86 9.76
C THR A 49 12.07 3.09 8.57
N LEU A 50 11.55 2.02 7.97
CA LEU A 50 10.63 2.10 6.83
C LEU A 50 9.23 2.59 7.24
N ILE A 51 8.73 2.19 8.41
CA ILE A 51 7.46 2.68 8.98
C ILE A 51 7.54 4.20 9.17
N ASP A 52 8.58 4.68 9.84
CA ASP A 52 8.74 6.10 10.15
C ASP A 52 9.02 6.95 8.91
N SER A 53 9.91 6.49 8.02
CA SER A 53 10.31 7.24 6.81
C SER A 53 9.21 7.31 5.75
N LEU A 54 8.33 6.31 5.67
CA LEU A 54 7.24 6.24 4.68
C LEU A 54 5.87 6.58 5.28
N GLY A 55 5.80 6.89 6.58
CA GLY A 55 4.56 7.18 7.30
C GLY A 55 3.55 6.03 7.28
N LEU A 56 4.03 4.79 7.41
CA LEU A 56 3.16 3.60 7.36
C LEU A 56 2.29 3.51 8.63
N GLN A 57 0.99 3.40 8.43
CA GLN A 57 0.01 3.16 9.49
C GLN A 57 -0.63 1.77 9.30
N HIS A 58 -1.18 1.19 10.37
CA HIS A 58 -1.92 -0.07 10.27
C HIS A 58 -3.16 0.10 9.36
N LEU A 59 -3.32 -0.83 8.41
CA LEU A 59 -4.50 -0.90 7.54
C LEU A 59 -5.59 -1.72 8.23
N ASN A 60 -6.73 -1.10 8.53
CA ASN A 60 -7.83 -1.77 9.20
C ASN A 60 -8.51 -2.82 8.27
N ALA A 61 -9.19 -3.81 8.87
CA ALA A 61 -9.90 -4.92 8.23
C ALA A 61 -9.08 -5.84 7.29
N GLU A 62 -8.41 -5.29 6.26
CA GLU A 62 -7.52 -6.02 5.35
C GLU A 62 -6.21 -6.43 6.02
N SER A 63 -5.78 -5.77 7.10
CA SER A 63 -4.48 -6.00 7.77
C SER A 63 -3.25 -5.70 6.90
N GLY A 64 -2.13 -5.48 7.56
CA GLY A 64 -0.89 -4.94 7.01
C GLY A 64 -0.66 -3.51 7.45
N MET A 65 0.32 -2.86 6.82
CA MET A 65 0.62 -1.44 7.02
C MET A 65 0.69 -0.72 5.69
N TYR A 66 0.24 0.52 5.60
CA TYR A 66 0.17 1.25 4.34
C TYR A 66 0.39 2.76 4.53
N SER A 67 0.75 3.44 3.44
CA SER A 67 0.65 4.91 3.34
C SER A 67 0.35 5.33 1.90
N VAL A 68 -0.36 6.44 1.72
CA VAL A 68 -0.74 6.95 0.40
C VAL A 68 0.35 7.89 -0.12
N ALA A 69 1.12 7.43 -1.11
CA ALA A 69 2.18 8.21 -1.74
C ALA A 69 1.62 9.24 -2.75
N ARG A 70 0.59 8.87 -3.52
CA ARG A 70 -0.04 9.75 -4.52
C ARG A 70 -1.49 9.36 -4.73
N VAL A 71 -2.36 10.35 -4.93
CA VAL A 71 -3.65 10.20 -5.62
C VAL A 71 -3.61 11.21 -6.76
N SER A 72 -3.82 10.77 -8.00
CA SER A 72 -3.77 11.63 -9.19
C SER A 72 -4.71 12.83 -9.08
N ASP A 73 -4.38 13.93 -9.77
CA ASP A 73 -5.28 15.08 -9.91
C ASP A 73 -5.97 15.07 -11.30
N LEU A 74 -5.53 14.20 -12.21
CA LEU A 74 -6.25 13.91 -13.46
C LEU A 74 -7.48 13.06 -13.14
N GLN A 75 -8.63 13.46 -13.68
CA GLN A 75 -9.89 12.75 -13.55
C GLN A 75 -10.16 11.88 -14.78
N VAL A 76 -10.76 10.71 -14.58
CA VAL A 76 -11.22 9.79 -15.61
C VAL A 76 -12.66 9.34 -15.32
N THR A 77 -13.41 9.07 -16.39
CA THR A 77 -14.73 8.46 -16.31
C THR A 77 -14.59 6.94 -16.41
N ALA A 78 -14.99 6.23 -15.36
CA ALA A 78 -15.14 4.78 -15.35
C ALA A 78 -16.63 4.40 -15.36
N SER A 79 -16.97 3.11 -15.38
CA SER A 79 -18.37 2.65 -15.46
C SER A 79 -19.19 2.97 -14.20
N ASP A 80 -18.54 3.23 -13.07
CA ASP A 80 -19.15 3.68 -11.81
C ASP A 80 -19.06 5.20 -11.59
N GLY A 81 -18.51 5.96 -12.54
CA GLY A 81 -18.52 7.42 -12.57
C GLY A 81 -17.13 8.08 -12.64
N GLN A 82 -17.08 9.36 -12.27
CA GLN A 82 -15.87 10.19 -12.28
C GLN A 82 -14.96 9.87 -11.09
N SER A 83 -13.65 9.75 -11.34
CA SER A 83 -12.66 9.44 -10.30
C SER A 83 -11.25 9.86 -10.71
N PRO A 84 -10.31 9.99 -9.75
CA PRO A 84 -8.90 10.17 -10.10
C PRO A 84 -8.37 9.01 -10.93
N ALA A 85 -7.49 9.30 -11.89
CA ALA A 85 -6.91 8.32 -12.80
C ALA A 85 -6.24 7.14 -12.08
N SER A 86 -5.57 7.42 -10.95
CA SER A 86 -4.92 6.40 -10.14
C SER A 86 -4.62 6.87 -8.71
N ASN A 87 -4.31 5.92 -7.84
CA ASN A 87 -3.55 6.18 -6.61
C ASN A 87 -2.38 5.20 -6.50
N ALA A 88 -1.30 5.65 -5.87
CA ALA A 88 -0.15 4.84 -5.52
C ALA A 88 0.02 4.83 -4.00
N ILE A 89 0.24 3.65 -3.43
CA ILE A 89 0.49 3.44 -2.00
C ILE A 89 1.79 2.67 -1.79
N TYR A 90 2.40 2.85 -0.63
CA TYR A 90 3.28 1.83 -0.05
C TYR A 90 2.42 0.85 0.74
N PHE A 91 2.72 -0.44 0.66
CA PHE A 91 2.09 -1.48 1.46
C PHE A 91 3.14 -2.45 2.02
N MET A 92 2.98 -2.83 3.28
CA MET A 92 3.90 -3.69 4.01
C MET A 92 3.18 -4.79 4.79
N LEU A 93 3.75 -6.00 4.75
CA LEU A 93 3.45 -7.10 5.68
C LEU A 93 4.63 -7.36 6.60
N THR A 94 4.37 -7.77 7.84
CA THR A 94 5.38 -8.11 8.85
C THR A 94 4.97 -9.40 9.58
N PRO A 95 5.82 -10.03 10.40
CA PRO A 95 5.42 -11.17 11.22
C PRO A 95 4.23 -10.91 12.14
N LYS A 96 4.01 -9.66 12.57
CA LYS A 96 2.84 -9.21 13.34
C LYS A 96 1.58 -9.09 12.47
N TYR A 97 1.72 -8.54 11.28
CA TYR A 97 0.65 -8.37 10.29
C TYR A 97 0.97 -9.22 9.05
N ARG A 98 0.84 -10.55 9.21
CA ARG A 98 1.39 -11.53 8.26
C ARG A 98 0.52 -11.74 7.01
N VAL A 99 -0.77 -11.45 7.13
CA VAL A 99 -1.77 -11.66 6.11
C VAL A 99 -2.38 -10.32 5.73
N ASN A 100 -2.46 -10.06 4.43
CA ASN A 100 -3.41 -9.12 3.85
C ASN A 100 -4.64 -9.97 3.49
N TYR A 101 -5.71 -9.83 4.28
CA TYR A 101 -6.90 -10.67 4.19
C TYR A 101 -7.66 -10.44 2.89
N LEU A 102 -8.52 -11.39 2.55
CA LEU A 102 -9.27 -11.41 1.31
C LEU A 102 -10.08 -10.12 1.11
N HIS A 103 -9.77 -9.41 0.03
CA HIS A 103 -10.50 -8.23 -0.42
C HIS A 103 -10.62 -8.23 -1.94
N TRP A 104 -11.69 -7.62 -2.44
CA TRP A 104 -12.05 -7.45 -3.83
C TRP A 104 -11.90 -5.99 -4.23
N LEU A 105 -11.39 -5.77 -5.45
CA LEU A 105 -11.20 -4.44 -6.02
C LEU A 105 -11.92 -4.33 -7.38
N TYR A 106 -12.63 -3.22 -7.58
CA TYR A 106 -13.17 -2.81 -8.87
C TYR A 106 -12.05 -2.47 -9.87
N SER A 107 -11.01 -1.79 -9.39
CA SER A 107 -9.88 -1.31 -10.20
C SER A 107 -8.85 -2.40 -10.49
N ASP A 108 -8.06 -2.22 -11.56
CA ASP A 108 -6.79 -2.92 -11.67
C ASP A 108 -5.87 -2.49 -10.51
N ASP A 109 -5.11 -3.43 -9.91
CA ASP A 109 -4.02 -3.15 -8.98
C ASP A 109 -2.72 -3.81 -9.45
N TYR A 110 -1.69 -3.01 -9.62
CA TYR A 110 -0.35 -3.45 -9.98
C TYR A 110 0.57 -3.32 -8.76
N GLN A 111 0.95 -4.47 -8.18
CA GLN A 111 1.88 -4.49 -7.04
C GLN A 111 3.29 -4.85 -7.47
N THR A 112 4.26 -4.00 -7.12
CA THR A 112 5.68 -4.15 -7.48
C THR A 112 6.53 -4.25 -6.22
N LEU A 113 7.41 -5.24 -6.17
CA LEU A 113 8.32 -5.49 -5.04
C LEU A 113 9.34 -4.36 -4.90
N ILE A 114 9.43 -3.78 -3.69
CA ILE A 114 10.50 -2.86 -3.31
C ILE A 114 11.57 -3.63 -2.53
N GLU A 115 11.20 -4.21 -1.39
CA GLU A 115 12.13 -4.89 -0.47
C GLU A 115 11.45 -6.01 0.32
N GLY A 116 12.24 -6.91 0.90
CA GLY A 116 11.74 -8.06 1.66
C GLY A 116 11.23 -9.20 0.79
N GLY A 117 10.17 -9.86 1.26
CA GLY A 117 9.64 -11.11 0.72
C GLY A 117 10.44 -12.35 1.16
N PRO A 118 10.11 -13.54 0.65
CA PRO A 118 8.99 -13.80 -0.27
C PRO A 118 7.60 -13.72 0.39
N ALA A 119 6.57 -13.53 -0.44
CA ALA A 119 5.16 -13.58 -0.04
C ALA A 119 4.30 -14.22 -1.14
N ASP A 120 3.31 -15.01 -0.74
CA ASP A 120 2.37 -15.66 -1.66
C ASP A 120 1.12 -14.79 -1.87
N TYR A 121 0.83 -14.50 -3.13
CA TYR A 121 -0.37 -13.82 -3.62
C TYR A 121 -1.34 -14.85 -4.15
N TYR A 122 -2.59 -14.82 -3.67
CA TYR A 122 -3.69 -15.68 -4.11
C TYR A 122 -4.74 -14.81 -4.78
N LEU A 123 -5.02 -15.04 -6.06
CA LEU A 123 -5.96 -14.28 -6.88
C LEU A 123 -7.18 -15.15 -7.24
N PHE A 124 -8.36 -14.54 -7.19
CA PHE A 124 -9.66 -15.16 -7.39
C PHE A 124 -10.46 -14.34 -8.40
N TYR A 125 -10.55 -14.86 -9.62
CA TYR A 125 -11.07 -14.14 -10.78
C TYR A 125 -12.60 -14.27 -10.89
N ALA A 126 -13.24 -13.27 -11.52
CA ALA A 126 -14.70 -13.20 -11.63
C ALA A 126 -15.33 -14.42 -12.33
N ASP A 127 -14.62 -15.07 -13.25
CA ASP A 127 -15.01 -16.29 -13.97
C ASP A 127 -14.92 -17.58 -13.12
N GLY A 128 -14.27 -17.54 -11.95
CA GLY A 128 -14.04 -18.70 -11.10
C GLY A 128 -12.65 -19.35 -11.25
N HIS A 129 -11.77 -18.81 -12.08
CA HIS A 129 -10.36 -19.16 -12.10
C HIS A 129 -9.66 -18.68 -10.80
N VAL A 130 -8.55 -19.35 -10.45
CA VAL A 130 -7.68 -18.97 -9.33
C VAL A 130 -6.21 -19.05 -9.76
N ALA A 131 -5.40 -18.10 -9.31
CA ALA A 131 -3.96 -18.10 -9.55
C ALA A 131 -3.19 -17.89 -8.25
N LYS A 132 -1.95 -18.39 -8.22
CA LYS A 132 -0.99 -18.17 -7.15
C LYS A 132 0.30 -17.61 -7.74
N TYR A 133 0.82 -16.53 -7.17
CA TYR A 133 2.14 -15.99 -7.47
C TYR A 133 2.98 -15.90 -6.20
N THR A 134 4.25 -16.27 -6.24
CA THR A 134 5.18 -15.97 -5.13
C THR A 134 5.97 -14.72 -5.49
N MET A 135 5.69 -13.60 -4.83
CA MET A 135 6.46 -12.37 -5.01
C MET A 135 7.79 -12.47 -4.27
N GLY A 136 8.89 -12.15 -4.95
CA GLY A 136 10.24 -12.22 -4.39
C GLY A 136 11.32 -12.08 -5.46
N ARG A 137 12.59 -12.15 -5.04
CA ARG A 137 13.77 -11.88 -5.91
C ARG A 137 14.41 -13.14 -6.51
N ASP A 138 13.99 -14.34 -6.12
CA ASP A 138 14.56 -15.60 -6.61
C ASP A 138 13.86 -16.05 -7.92
N LEU A 139 14.21 -15.38 -9.01
CA LEU A 139 13.65 -15.64 -10.34
C LEU A 139 13.90 -17.08 -10.81
N ALA A 140 15.01 -17.71 -10.36
CA ALA A 140 15.33 -19.10 -10.68
C ALA A 140 14.35 -20.11 -10.04
N LYS A 141 13.67 -19.71 -8.94
CA LYS A 141 12.56 -20.45 -8.34
C LYS A 141 11.17 -19.98 -8.84
N GLY A 142 11.11 -19.20 -9.92
CA GLY A 142 9.86 -18.69 -10.49
C GLY A 142 9.20 -17.59 -9.66
N GLN A 143 9.94 -16.94 -8.75
CA GLN A 143 9.40 -15.77 -8.05
C GLN A 143 9.27 -14.58 -9.01
N VAL A 144 8.29 -13.71 -8.74
CA VAL A 144 8.02 -12.52 -9.57
C VAL A 144 8.29 -11.23 -8.81
N LEU A 145 8.78 -10.21 -9.52
CA LEU A 145 8.97 -8.85 -8.98
C LEU A 145 7.70 -8.00 -9.03
N MET A 146 6.67 -8.45 -9.76
CA MET A 146 5.43 -7.72 -9.97
C MET A 146 4.26 -8.71 -10.06
N VAL A 147 3.13 -8.39 -9.43
CA VAL A 147 1.88 -9.15 -9.52
C VAL A 147 0.77 -8.22 -10.03
N PRO A 148 0.27 -8.41 -11.27
CA PRO A 148 -0.90 -7.71 -11.76
C PRO A 148 -2.18 -8.40 -11.23
N CYS A 149 -3.07 -7.61 -10.64
CA CYS A 149 -4.40 -8.04 -10.20
C CYS A 149 -5.45 -7.30 -11.04
N PRO A 150 -6.05 -7.93 -12.07
CA PRO A 150 -7.01 -7.26 -12.95
C PRO A 150 -8.28 -6.79 -12.22
N ALA A 151 -8.92 -5.76 -12.77
CA ALA A 151 -10.21 -5.24 -12.34
C ALA A 151 -11.24 -6.35 -12.07
N GLY A 152 -11.92 -6.26 -10.92
CA GLY A 152 -12.91 -7.25 -10.49
C GLY A 152 -12.33 -8.53 -9.87
N THR A 153 -11.03 -8.59 -9.61
CA THR A 153 -10.36 -9.71 -8.93
C THR A 153 -10.41 -9.54 -7.41
N ALA A 154 -10.66 -10.63 -6.67
CA ALA A 154 -10.41 -10.70 -5.24
C ALA A 154 -9.03 -11.32 -4.97
N LYS A 155 -8.36 -10.89 -3.90
CA LYS A 155 -7.02 -11.38 -3.55
C LYS A 155 -6.74 -11.40 -2.06
N ALA A 156 -5.76 -12.22 -1.68
CA ALA A 156 -5.14 -12.21 -0.36
C ALA A 156 -3.62 -12.39 -0.50
N ILE A 157 -2.84 -11.90 0.46
CA ILE A 157 -1.37 -11.97 0.45
C ILE A 157 -0.88 -12.56 1.77
N VAL A 158 0.02 -13.54 1.73
CA VAL A 158 0.56 -14.22 2.91
C VAL A 158 2.09 -14.13 2.90
N LEU A 159 2.65 -13.40 3.87
CA LEU A 159 4.10 -13.32 4.07
C LEU A 159 4.65 -14.68 4.53
N HIS A 160 5.63 -15.22 3.82
CA HIS A 160 6.25 -16.51 4.16
C HIS A 160 6.82 -16.53 5.58
N LYS A 161 6.88 -17.70 6.24
CA LYS A 161 7.23 -17.82 7.67
C LYS A 161 8.64 -17.32 7.99
N GLU A 162 9.58 -17.55 7.09
CA GLU A 162 10.98 -17.13 7.15
C GLU A 162 11.20 -15.65 6.84
N ALA A 163 10.31 -15.05 6.05
CA ALA A 163 10.41 -13.66 5.62
C ALA A 163 10.19 -12.69 6.79
N LYS A 164 11.03 -11.65 6.86
CA LYS A 164 11.03 -10.67 7.95
C LYS A 164 10.05 -9.52 7.74
N TYR A 165 9.75 -9.22 6.49
CA TYR A 165 8.69 -8.32 6.03
C TYR A 165 8.57 -8.45 4.51
N LEU A 166 7.54 -7.85 3.92
CA LEU A 166 7.41 -7.56 2.50
C LEU A 166 7.09 -6.06 2.39
N LEU A 167 7.75 -5.32 1.51
CA LEU A 167 7.39 -3.95 1.15
C LEU A 167 7.18 -3.86 -0.37
N VAL A 168 6.02 -3.35 -0.77
CA VAL A 168 5.63 -3.15 -2.17
C VAL A 168 5.13 -1.73 -2.41
N SER A 169 5.22 -1.27 -3.66
CA SER A 169 4.32 -0.23 -4.16
C SER A 169 3.10 -0.91 -4.79
N SER A 170 1.92 -0.35 -4.56
CA SER A 170 0.67 -0.76 -5.21
C SER A 170 0.09 0.45 -5.94
N VAL A 171 -0.31 0.27 -7.20
CA VAL A 171 -0.91 1.32 -8.02
C VAL A 171 -2.26 0.83 -8.53
N LEU A 172 -3.32 1.50 -8.08
CA LEU A 172 -4.69 1.21 -8.50
C LEU A 172 -5.13 2.17 -9.61
N SER A 173 -5.77 1.64 -10.65
CA SER A 173 -6.32 2.38 -11.78
C SER A 173 -7.66 1.78 -12.22
N PRO A 174 -8.77 2.53 -12.23
CA PRO A 174 -8.95 3.88 -11.67
C PRO A 174 -8.65 3.94 -10.16
N ALA A 175 -8.53 5.13 -9.56
CA ALA A 175 -8.17 5.23 -8.14
C ALA A 175 -9.18 4.54 -7.20
N TRP A 176 -8.67 4.00 -6.08
CA TRP A 176 -9.43 3.42 -4.99
C TRP A 176 -10.48 4.39 -4.43
N SER A 177 -11.65 3.85 -4.13
CA SER A 177 -12.64 4.50 -3.25
C SER A 177 -13.32 3.43 -2.38
N PRO A 178 -14.00 3.83 -1.29
CA PRO A 178 -14.76 2.91 -0.44
C PRO A 178 -15.88 2.15 -1.19
N GLN A 179 -16.39 2.71 -2.29
CA GLN A 179 -17.37 2.04 -3.17
C GLN A 179 -16.72 0.96 -4.05
N ARG A 180 -15.41 1.09 -4.35
CA ARG A 180 -14.63 0.24 -5.25
C ARG A 180 -13.90 -0.92 -4.57
N ALA A 181 -14.01 -1.04 -3.25
CA ALA A 181 -13.43 -2.13 -2.47
C ALA A 181 -14.49 -2.90 -1.69
N ARG A 182 -14.28 -4.19 -1.48
CA ARG A 182 -15.06 -5.04 -0.55
C ARG A 182 -14.12 -5.97 0.19
N ILE A 183 -14.21 -6.04 1.51
CA ILE A 183 -13.29 -6.82 2.35
C ILE A 183 -14.08 -7.92 3.05
N GLY A 184 -13.51 -9.13 3.12
CA GLY A 184 -14.19 -10.32 3.63
C GLY A 184 -15.02 -11.07 2.60
N ALA A 185 -15.49 -12.25 2.99
CA ALA A 185 -16.33 -13.12 2.17
C ALA A 185 -17.05 -14.18 3.03
N ASP A 186 -17.86 -15.02 2.38
CA ASP A 186 -18.77 -15.95 3.03
C ASP A 186 -18.71 -17.38 2.44
N TYR A 187 -19.72 -18.20 2.78
CA TYR A 187 -19.87 -19.55 2.24
C TYR A 187 -20.08 -19.60 0.71
N ALA A 188 -20.59 -18.55 0.07
CA ALA A 188 -20.73 -18.52 -1.39
C ALA A 188 -19.34 -18.41 -2.06
N PHE A 189 -18.41 -17.66 -1.46
CA PHE A 189 -17.02 -17.63 -1.91
C PHE A 189 -16.34 -19.00 -1.74
N LEU A 190 -16.50 -19.65 -0.57
CA LEU A 190 -15.98 -21.00 -0.34
C LEU A 190 -16.53 -22.01 -1.36
N LYS A 191 -17.83 -21.94 -1.67
CA LYS A 191 -18.47 -22.79 -2.68
C LYS A 191 -17.97 -22.51 -4.11
N LYS A 192 -17.64 -21.25 -4.43
CA LYS A 192 -17.19 -20.86 -5.77
C LYS A 192 -15.74 -21.28 -6.05
N TYR A 193 -14.84 -21.05 -5.09
CA TYR A 193 -13.39 -21.23 -5.28
C TYR A 193 -12.79 -22.46 -4.57
N GLY A 194 -13.57 -23.13 -3.71
CA GLY A 194 -13.15 -24.38 -3.08
C GLY A 194 -12.76 -25.44 -4.11
N SER A 195 -11.60 -26.06 -3.90
CA SER A 195 -11.03 -27.10 -4.77
C SER A 195 -10.74 -26.67 -6.21
N LYS A 196 -10.63 -25.36 -6.50
CA LYS A 196 -10.19 -24.85 -7.82
C LYS A 196 -8.69 -24.99 -8.08
N ALA A 197 -7.92 -25.25 -7.03
CA ALA A 197 -6.51 -25.64 -7.05
C ALA A 197 -6.19 -26.40 -5.76
N ASP A 198 -5.07 -27.13 -5.71
CA ASP A 198 -4.68 -27.96 -4.56
C ASP A 198 -4.58 -27.17 -3.25
N TRP A 199 -4.17 -25.90 -3.32
CA TRP A 199 -4.10 -25.00 -2.18
C TRP A 199 -5.46 -24.41 -1.78
N ALA A 200 -6.44 -24.39 -2.67
CA ALA A 200 -7.75 -23.73 -2.48
C ALA A 200 -8.74 -24.58 -1.66
N THR A 201 -8.27 -25.19 -0.58
CA THR A 201 -9.12 -25.97 0.33
C THR A 201 -10.05 -25.02 1.12
N PRO A 202 -11.27 -25.44 1.51
CA PRO A 202 -12.18 -24.58 2.28
C PRO A 202 -11.54 -24.02 3.56
N GLY A 203 -10.75 -24.82 4.29
CA GLY A 203 -10.04 -24.36 5.49
C GLY A 203 -8.98 -23.27 5.19
N PHE A 204 -8.24 -23.41 4.10
CA PHE A 204 -7.27 -22.39 3.68
C PHE A 204 -7.95 -21.11 3.17
N LEU A 205 -9.05 -21.24 2.43
CA LEU A 205 -9.84 -20.07 2.00
C LEU A 205 -10.43 -19.32 3.21
N THR A 206 -10.95 -20.02 4.22
CA THR A 206 -11.38 -19.39 5.49
C THR A 206 -10.22 -18.68 6.20
N PHE A 207 -9.00 -19.24 6.19
CA PHE A 207 -7.81 -18.56 6.70
C PHE A 207 -7.47 -17.27 5.92
N LEU A 208 -7.59 -17.27 4.59
CA LEU A 208 -7.38 -16.08 3.76
C LEU A 208 -8.44 -15.00 4.00
N ILE A 209 -9.69 -15.39 4.29
CA ILE A 209 -10.77 -14.46 4.68
C ILE A 209 -10.52 -13.89 6.09
N GLY A 210 -10.00 -14.72 6.99
CA GLY A 210 -9.59 -14.33 8.34
C GLY A 210 -10.74 -13.85 9.21
N PRO A 211 -10.60 -12.74 9.95
CA PRO A 211 -11.65 -12.24 10.86
C PRO A 211 -12.89 -11.71 10.12
N ASN A 212 -12.80 -11.50 8.80
CA ASN A 212 -13.87 -10.95 7.97
C ASN A 212 -14.76 -12.05 7.37
N PHE A 213 -14.92 -13.19 8.05
CA PHE A 213 -15.73 -14.30 7.56
C PHE A 213 -17.21 -14.07 7.85
N ALA A 214 -18.08 -14.32 6.87
CA ALA A 214 -19.52 -14.04 6.90
C ALA A 214 -19.88 -12.55 7.13
N HIS A 215 -18.91 -11.66 7.00
CA HIS A 215 -19.07 -10.21 7.08
C HIS A 215 -18.40 -9.56 5.87
N THR A 216 -19.10 -8.68 5.17
CA THR A 216 -18.51 -7.88 4.09
C THR A 216 -18.45 -6.42 4.51
N ILE A 217 -17.24 -5.87 4.50
CA ILE A 217 -16.93 -4.48 4.82
C ILE A 217 -16.83 -3.72 3.48
N GLY A 218 -17.58 -2.62 3.34
CA GLY A 218 -17.84 -2.03 2.02
C GLY A 218 -18.92 -0.95 1.99
N ALA A 219 -18.86 -0.02 1.02
CA ALA A 219 -19.86 1.02 0.85
C ALA A 219 -20.99 0.60 -0.10
N ASP A 220 -22.00 -0.11 0.43
CA ASP A 220 -23.15 -0.63 -0.33
C ASP A 220 -24.26 0.41 -0.55
N ASN A 221 -23.96 1.47 -1.32
CA ASN A 221 -24.91 2.54 -1.73
C ASN A 221 -25.66 3.27 -0.59
N LYS A 222 -25.35 2.97 0.67
CA LYS A 222 -25.84 3.67 1.86
C LYS A 222 -25.15 5.03 1.96
N GLY A 223 -25.84 6.00 2.58
CA GLY A 223 -25.32 7.36 2.72
C GLY A 223 -23.95 7.44 3.37
N PHE A 224 -23.20 8.49 3.04
CA PHE A 224 -21.93 8.80 3.70
C PHE A 224 -22.18 9.05 5.19
N SER A 225 -21.39 8.37 6.02
CA SER A 225 -21.31 8.54 7.47
C SER A 225 -19.84 8.42 7.86
N LEU A 226 -19.47 8.93 9.02
CA LEU A 226 -18.09 8.88 9.48
C LEU A 226 -18.07 8.29 10.90
N ASP A 227 -17.21 7.32 11.12
CA ASP A 227 -16.99 6.73 12.44
C ASP A 227 -15.52 6.96 12.79
N VAL A 228 -15.22 7.51 13.96
CA VAL A 228 -13.84 7.74 14.42
C VAL A 228 -13.52 6.75 15.52
N ASP A 229 -12.61 5.82 15.25
CA ASP A 229 -12.25 4.76 16.20
C ASP A 229 -11.32 5.27 17.31
N GLY A 230 -11.06 4.42 18.31
CA GLY A 230 -10.16 4.74 19.42
C GLY A 230 -8.68 4.92 19.04
N ASN A 231 -8.31 4.62 17.79
CA ASN A 231 -7.00 4.85 17.21
C ASN A 231 -6.98 6.08 16.27
N GLU A 232 -8.00 6.95 16.38
CA GLU A 232 -8.20 8.16 15.56
C GLU A 232 -8.39 7.90 14.06
N GLN A 233 -8.67 6.65 13.65
CA GLN A 233 -8.90 6.30 12.26
C GLN A 233 -10.28 6.79 11.79
N LEU A 234 -10.30 7.43 10.62
CA LEU A 234 -11.51 7.87 9.95
C LEU A 234 -12.12 6.69 9.19
N LEU A 235 -13.20 6.11 9.69
CA LEU A 235 -13.84 4.93 9.10
C LEU A 235 -15.17 5.30 8.40
N TRP A 236 -15.48 4.62 7.30
CA TRP A 236 -16.82 4.59 6.74
C TRP A 236 -17.19 3.15 6.37
N LYS A 237 -18.28 2.63 6.96
CA LYS A 237 -18.69 1.21 6.83
C LYS A 237 -17.57 0.23 7.14
N GLY A 238 -16.74 0.56 8.14
CA GLY A 238 -15.62 -0.26 8.59
C GLY A 238 -14.36 -0.17 7.72
N MET A 239 -14.32 0.60 6.63
CA MET A 239 -13.10 0.87 5.86
C MET A 239 -12.43 2.15 6.33
N GLN A 240 -11.11 2.14 6.49
CA GLN A 240 -10.30 3.32 6.76
C GLN A 240 -10.19 4.25 5.54
N LEU A 241 -10.40 5.54 5.77
CA LEU A 241 -10.26 6.62 4.80
C LEU A 241 -9.15 7.59 5.25
N SER A 242 -8.45 8.19 4.30
CA SER A 242 -7.68 9.41 4.53
C SER A 242 -8.58 10.65 4.60
N GLU A 243 -8.11 11.74 5.22
CA GLU A 243 -8.83 13.02 5.21
C GLU A 243 -9.11 13.51 3.77
N LYS A 244 -8.20 13.28 2.81
CA LYS A 244 -8.42 13.63 1.38
C LYS A 244 -9.63 12.89 0.82
N GLN A 245 -9.81 11.61 1.16
CA GLN A 245 -10.97 10.81 0.73
C GLN A 245 -12.25 11.24 1.44
N VAL A 246 -12.22 11.52 2.75
CA VAL A 246 -13.36 12.10 3.48
C VAL A 246 -13.80 13.42 2.85
N ARG A 247 -12.87 14.31 2.49
CA ARG A 247 -13.18 15.57 1.78
C ARG A 247 -13.81 15.35 0.39
N VAL A 248 -13.49 14.26 -0.31
CA VAL A 248 -14.13 13.91 -1.59
C VAL A 248 -15.57 13.43 -1.37
N GLU A 249 -15.81 12.54 -0.41
CA GLU A 249 -17.15 12.04 -0.13
C GLU A 249 -18.07 13.13 0.46
N LEU A 250 -17.54 14.03 1.30
CA LEU A 250 -18.26 15.21 1.76
C LEU A 250 -18.67 16.14 0.60
N LYS A 251 -17.81 16.36 -0.39
CA LYS A 251 -18.14 17.15 -1.59
C LYS A 251 -19.24 16.49 -2.41
N LYS A 252 -19.16 15.17 -2.65
CA LYS A 252 -20.21 14.41 -3.34
C LYS A 252 -21.55 14.51 -2.59
N MET A 253 -21.51 14.34 -1.26
CA MET A 253 -22.68 14.44 -0.39
C MET A 253 -23.33 15.83 -0.46
N ALA A 254 -22.56 16.90 -0.27
CA ALA A 254 -23.06 18.27 -0.29
C ALA A 254 -23.60 18.70 -1.66
N ALA A 255 -22.99 18.21 -2.75
CA ALA A 255 -23.47 18.46 -4.11
C ALA A 255 -24.78 17.71 -4.44
N ALA A 256 -25.01 16.55 -3.82
CA ALA A 256 -26.24 15.77 -4.00
C ALA A 256 -27.41 16.29 -3.14
N ASP A 257 -27.14 16.59 -1.86
CA ASP A 257 -28.08 17.26 -0.96
C ASP A 257 -27.31 17.95 0.20
N PRO A 258 -27.22 19.29 0.22
CA PRO A 258 -26.49 20.03 1.26
C PRO A 258 -27.19 20.04 2.62
N ASN A 259 -28.48 19.68 2.68
CA ASN A 259 -29.25 19.59 3.92
C ASN A 259 -29.19 18.18 4.54
N ARG A 260 -28.65 17.19 3.83
CA ARG A 260 -28.49 15.82 4.32
C ARG A 260 -27.65 15.82 5.60
N VAL A 261 -28.14 15.15 6.64
CA VAL A 261 -27.41 15.00 7.91
C VAL A 261 -26.18 14.13 7.73
N LEU A 262 -25.01 14.68 8.03
CA LEU A 262 -23.79 13.91 8.26
C LEU A 262 -23.79 13.42 9.70
N THR A 263 -23.84 12.12 9.90
CA THR A 263 -23.58 11.53 11.22
C THR A 263 -22.09 11.25 11.36
N ILE A 264 -21.48 11.78 12.43
CA ILE A 264 -20.13 11.44 12.87
C ILE A 264 -20.23 10.70 14.21
N THR A 265 -19.82 9.44 14.30
CA THR A 265 -19.66 8.73 15.57
C THR A 265 -18.20 8.80 16.03
N PHE A 266 -17.93 8.70 17.34
CA PHE A 266 -16.56 8.70 17.88
C PHE A 266 -16.42 7.82 19.12
N LEU A 267 -15.27 7.13 19.28
CA LEU A 267 -14.97 6.28 20.43
C LEU A 267 -13.85 6.89 21.30
N GLY A 268 -14.20 7.48 22.43
CA GLY A 268 -13.26 8.10 23.39
C GLY A 268 -12.90 9.57 23.09
N GLU A 269 -12.23 10.22 24.05
CA GLU A 269 -11.94 11.68 23.99
C GLU A 269 -10.94 12.08 22.89
N ALA A 270 -9.96 11.24 22.54
CA ALA A 270 -9.05 11.51 21.43
C ALA A 270 -9.80 11.53 20.08
N ALA A 271 -10.61 10.51 19.83
CA ALA A 271 -11.49 10.41 18.66
C ALA A 271 -12.48 11.58 18.58
N ARG A 272 -12.95 12.10 19.72
CA ARG A 272 -13.82 13.28 19.80
C ARG A 272 -13.18 14.52 19.19
N ALA A 273 -11.90 14.78 19.46
CA ALA A 273 -11.18 15.93 18.90
C ALA A 273 -11.08 15.83 17.36
N VAL A 274 -10.85 14.62 16.84
CA VAL A 274 -10.84 14.33 15.40
C VAL A 274 -12.24 14.48 14.79
N ALA A 275 -13.31 14.01 15.45
CA ALA A 275 -14.68 14.22 15.02
C ALA A 275 -15.06 15.71 14.92
N MET A 276 -14.66 16.53 15.90
CA MET A 276 -14.83 17.99 15.87
C MET A 276 -14.03 18.64 14.72
N LYS A 277 -12.83 18.15 14.40
CA LYS A 277 -12.06 18.58 13.21
C LYS A 277 -12.83 18.25 11.93
N MET A 278 -13.39 17.05 11.80
CA MET A 278 -14.14 16.63 10.62
C MET A 278 -15.46 17.39 10.44
N GLN A 279 -16.15 17.78 11.52
CA GLN A 279 -17.30 18.69 11.46
C GLN A 279 -16.95 20.05 10.85
N ARG A 280 -15.85 20.68 11.27
CA ARG A 280 -15.39 21.96 10.69
C ARG A 280 -15.16 21.83 9.19
N ILE A 281 -14.48 20.76 8.77
CA ILE A 281 -14.23 20.43 7.36
C ILE A 281 -15.52 20.20 6.58
N ALA A 282 -16.52 19.54 7.18
CA ALA A 282 -17.82 19.34 6.55
C ALA A 282 -18.55 20.68 6.30
N HIS A 283 -18.51 21.60 7.27
CA HIS A 283 -19.07 22.94 7.11
C HIS A 283 -18.32 23.79 6.09
N GLU A 284 -16.98 23.75 6.04
CA GLU A 284 -16.15 24.37 4.99
C GLU A 284 -16.55 23.91 3.58
N ILE A 285 -16.97 22.64 3.44
CA ILE A 285 -17.38 22.02 2.17
C ILE A 285 -18.87 22.32 1.84
N GLY A 286 -19.63 22.89 2.76
CA GLY A 286 -21.04 23.25 2.56
C GLY A 286 -22.07 22.24 3.08
N VAL A 287 -21.66 21.24 3.85
CA VAL A 287 -22.59 20.36 4.60
C VAL A 287 -23.23 21.17 5.72
N ARG A 288 -24.56 21.32 5.70
CA ARG A 288 -25.28 22.20 6.63
C ARG A 288 -25.63 21.53 7.95
N GLN A 289 -25.91 20.23 7.94
CA GLN A 289 -26.35 19.48 9.11
C GLN A 289 -25.32 18.41 9.47
N VAL A 290 -24.69 18.56 10.64
CA VAL A 290 -23.72 17.58 11.18
C VAL A 290 -24.15 17.19 12.58
N LYS A 291 -24.31 15.88 12.81
CA LYS A 291 -24.67 15.28 14.09
C LYS A 291 -23.49 14.47 14.61
N ILE A 292 -22.87 14.94 15.69
CA ILE A 292 -21.79 14.21 16.37
C ILE A 292 -22.38 13.40 17.52
N LEU A 293 -22.01 12.13 17.64
CA LEU A 293 -22.48 11.21 18.67
C LEU A 293 -21.32 10.38 19.25
N PRO A 294 -21.30 10.10 20.56
CA PRO A 294 -20.42 9.05 21.07
C PRO A 294 -20.88 7.71 20.48
N ALA A 295 -19.94 6.85 20.14
CA ALA A 295 -20.22 5.43 19.98
C ALA A 295 -20.66 4.87 21.35
N HIS A 296 -21.68 4.02 21.36
CA HIS A 296 -21.97 3.21 22.53
C HIS A 296 -21.03 1.99 22.48
N ASP A 297 -20.42 1.65 23.61
CA ASP A 297 -19.63 0.41 23.71
C ASP A 297 -20.54 -0.78 23.37
N HIS A 298 -20.10 -1.60 22.41
CA HIS A 298 -20.81 -2.77 21.87
C HIS A 298 -20.00 -4.04 22.14
#